data_AF-A0A947CQP5-F1
#
_entry.id   AF-A0A947CQP5-F1
#
_cell.length_a   1.000
_cell.length_b   1.000
_cell.length_c   1.000
_cell.angle_alpha   90.00
_cell.angle_beta   90.00
_cell.angle_gamma   90.00
#
_symmetry.space_group_name_H-M   'P 1'
#
loop_
_entity.id
_entity.type
_entity.pdbx_description
1 polymer ?
#
loop_
_entity_poly.entity_id
_entity_poly.type
_entity_poly.pdbx_seq_one_letter_code
_entity_poly.pdbx_strand_id
1 'polypeptide(L)'
;GHMGLDALCERHGVELVNMTEDAKVTVPIPRGRFLRSLELSQKFMDSELVINMPKLKTHKYATITCALKNMFGTIPDPLRISYHKNIHQTLADLHSVLGDRTIVLCDGLVAMEGGGPLWGTRKDMGLLLFASDSLACDRIAHQIMGFPRSAIRHIGLTEELMGEQAGDEPTVTGLAVADVAEHFEPAHKNWWIRLEEELMRHRSVVKVVFNPTVQKRVIYPLRGVFSRLRGGSYTWYVDRKP
;
A
#
# COMPACT_ATOMS: atom_id res chain seq x y z
N GLY A 1 -13.03 -13.71 13.64
CA GLY A 1 -13.11 -12.41 12.95
C GLY A 1 -13.65 -12.59 11.53
N HIS A 2 -14.32 -11.58 10.98
CA HIS A 2 -15.05 -11.64 9.70
C HIS A 2 -14.23 -12.04 8.46
N MET A 3 -12.89 -12.10 8.54
CA MET A 3 -11.99 -12.50 7.44
C MET A 3 -11.43 -13.92 7.58
N GLY A 4 -11.81 -14.68 8.62
CA GLY A 4 -11.36 -16.07 8.81
C GLY A 4 -9.88 -16.24 9.18
N LEU A 5 -9.15 -15.14 9.41
CA LEU A 5 -7.73 -15.18 9.77
C LEU A 5 -7.47 -15.97 11.06
N ASP A 6 -8.32 -15.81 12.08
CA ASP A 6 -8.16 -16.53 13.36
C ASP A 6 -8.14 -18.05 13.16
N ALA A 7 -9.02 -18.58 12.31
CA ALA A 7 -9.09 -20.01 12.01
C ALA A 7 -7.90 -20.49 11.16
N LEU A 8 -7.38 -19.63 10.27
CA LEU A 8 -6.15 -19.91 9.52
C LEU A 8 -4.94 -19.96 10.45
N CYS A 9 -4.85 -19.01 11.37
CA CYS A 9 -3.82 -18.91 12.38
C CYS A 9 -3.80 -20.13 13.29
N GLU A 10 -4.97 -20.55 13.80
CA GLU A 10 -5.12 -21.76 14.61
C GLU A 10 -4.71 -23.02 13.84
N ARG A 11 -5.13 -23.16 12.57
CA ARG A 11 -4.79 -24.30 11.72
C ARG A 11 -3.29 -24.45 11.48
N HIS A 12 -2.60 -23.33 11.26
CA HIS A 12 -1.18 -23.32 10.89
C HIS A 12 -0.26 -23.05 12.09
N GLY A 13 -0.81 -22.88 13.29
CA GLY A 13 -0.03 -22.58 14.50
C GLY A 13 0.74 -21.25 14.42
N VAL A 14 0.18 -20.25 13.71
CA VAL A 14 0.82 -18.94 13.53
C VAL A 14 0.11 -17.86 14.34
N GLU A 15 0.88 -16.89 14.85
CA GLU A 15 0.34 -15.78 15.62
C GLU A 15 -0.24 -14.69 14.69
N LEU A 16 -1.42 -14.18 15.03
CA LEU A 16 -1.98 -12.97 14.42
C LEU A 16 -1.62 -11.74 15.28
N VAL A 17 -0.82 -10.84 14.73
CA VAL A 17 -0.38 -9.63 15.44
C VAL A 17 -1.04 -8.39 14.87
N ASN A 18 -1.72 -7.62 15.72
CA ASN A 18 -2.14 -6.27 15.40
C ASN A 18 -0.99 -5.28 15.66
N MET A 19 -0.30 -4.87 14.59
CA MET A 19 0.85 -3.95 14.69
C MET A 19 0.50 -2.59 15.30
N THR A 20 -0.77 -2.16 15.33
CA THR A 20 -1.18 -0.93 16.02
C THR A 20 -1.23 -1.11 17.53
N GLU A 21 -1.68 -2.27 18.01
CA GLU A 21 -1.84 -2.56 19.44
C GLU A 21 -0.58 -3.14 20.11
N ASP A 22 0.40 -3.60 19.32
CA ASP A 22 1.67 -4.15 19.82
C ASP A 22 2.53 -3.11 20.59
N ALA A 23 3.56 -3.57 21.31
CA ALA A 23 4.60 -2.67 21.81
C ALA A 23 5.26 -1.88 20.66
N LYS A 24 5.73 -0.66 20.94
CA LYS A 24 6.27 0.25 19.93
C LYS A 24 7.72 0.58 20.20
N VAL A 25 8.50 0.67 19.14
CA VAL A 25 9.87 1.18 19.16
C VAL A 25 10.03 2.34 18.22
N THR A 26 10.81 3.34 18.66
CA THR A 26 11.19 4.47 17.84
C THR A 26 12.36 4.07 16.97
N VAL A 27 12.12 3.99 15.67
CA VAL A 27 13.10 3.62 14.66
C VAL A 27 13.61 4.88 13.98
N PRO A 28 14.92 5.21 14.07
CA PRO A 28 15.48 6.32 13.34
C PRO A 28 15.48 6.03 11.83
N ILE A 29 15.32 7.06 11.02
CA ILE A 29 15.40 6.97 9.55
C ILE A 29 16.52 7.89 9.08
N PRO A 30 17.79 7.44 9.11
CA PRO A 30 18.95 8.30 8.87
C PRO A 30 18.92 8.97 7.49
N ARG A 31 18.43 8.25 6.49
CA ARG A 31 18.31 8.74 5.11
C ARG A 31 17.00 9.49 4.85
N GLY A 32 16.07 9.49 5.81
CA GLY A 32 14.72 9.98 5.59
C GLY A 32 14.71 11.45 5.20
N ARG A 33 14.07 11.75 4.08
CA ARG A 33 13.93 13.12 3.58
C ARG A 33 12.68 13.81 4.14
N PHE A 34 11.66 13.03 4.50
CA PHE A 34 10.45 13.53 5.13
C PHE A 34 10.35 13.09 6.59
N LEU A 35 10.68 11.82 6.88
CA LEU A 35 10.62 11.25 8.21
C LEU A 35 12.01 11.25 8.87
N ARG A 36 12.08 11.64 10.15
CA ARG A 36 13.30 11.53 10.96
C ARG A 36 13.34 10.24 11.78
N SER A 37 12.18 9.81 12.24
CA SER A 37 11.95 8.55 12.93
C SER A 37 10.49 8.11 12.75
N LEU A 38 10.22 6.84 13.04
CA LEU A 38 8.87 6.27 13.09
C LEU A 38 8.71 5.37 14.31
N GLU A 39 7.52 5.38 14.90
CA GLU A 39 7.13 4.35 15.85
C GLU A 39 6.59 3.14 15.08
N LEU A 40 7.25 1.99 15.21
CA LEU A 40 6.86 0.73 14.57
C LEU A 40 6.63 -0.35 15.64
N SER A 41 5.91 -1.41 15.27
CA SER A 41 5.72 -2.58 16.13
C SER A 41 7.07 -3.20 16.50
N GLN A 42 7.27 -3.47 17.79
CA GLN A 42 8.47 -4.14 18.30
C GLN A 42 8.62 -5.51 17.65
N LYS A 43 7.56 -6.32 17.63
CA LYS A 43 7.58 -7.65 16.99
C LYS A 43 7.96 -7.58 15.51
N PHE A 44 7.43 -6.59 14.80
CA PHE A 44 7.80 -6.35 13.41
C PHE A 44 9.29 -5.98 13.27
N MET A 45 9.81 -5.15 14.17
CA MET A 45 11.22 -4.74 14.17
C MET A 45 12.18 -5.83 14.63
N ASP A 46 11.74 -6.78 15.45
CA ASP A 46 12.53 -7.93 15.91
C ASP A 46 12.62 -9.04 14.85
N SER A 47 11.84 -8.96 13.77
CA SER A 47 11.88 -9.95 12.70
C SER A 47 13.18 -9.86 11.89
N GLU A 48 13.83 -11.01 11.70
CA GLU A 48 15.02 -11.14 10.85
C GLU A 48 14.68 -11.09 9.36
N LEU A 49 13.49 -11.58 8.99
CA LEU A 49 12.97 -11.62 7.63
C LEU A 49 11.50 -11.22 7.62
N VAL A 50 11.14 -10.34 6.69
CA VAL A 50 9.77 -9.93 6.41
C VAL A 50 9.37 -10.46 5.04
N ILE A 51 8.30 -11.27 4.99
CA ILE A 51 7.67 -11.67 3.73
C ILE A 51 6.49 -10.72 3.46
N ASN A 52 6.70 -9.78 2.55
CA ASN A 52 5.68 -8.82 2.15
C ASN A 52 4.78 -9.44 1.07
N MET A 53 3.47 -9.49 1.34
CA MET A 53 2.48 -10.07 0.42
C MET A 53 1.52 -9.00 -0.14
N PRO A 54 1.99 -8.10 -1.02
CA PRO A 54 1.11 -7.11 -1.64
C PRO A 54 0.18 -7.76 -2.67
N LYS A 55 -0.84 -7.01 -3.09
CA LYS A 55 -1.73 -7.39 -4.19
C LYS A 55 -1.52 -6.47 -5.39
N LEU A 56 -1.50 -7.05 -6.59
CA LEU A 56 -1.38 -6.29 -7.84
C LEU A 56 -2.65 -5.47 -8.07
N LYS A 57 -2.60 -4.17 -7.76
CA LYS A 57 -3.76 -3.31 -7.95
C LYS A 57 -3.46 -1.82 -8.09
N THR A 58 -4.36 -1.10 -8.72
CA THR A 58 -4.29 0.37 -8.86
C THR A 58 -4.66 1.09 -7.56
N HIS A 59 -4.18 2.33 -7.41
CA HIS A 59 -4.35 3.14 -6.20
C HIS A 59 -4.45 4.63 -6.51
N LYS A 60 -5.54 5.30 -6.12
CA LYS A 60 -5.79 6.74 -6.38
C LYS A 60 -4.69 7.69 -5.94
N TYR A 61 -3.93 7.37 -4.88
CA TYR A 61 -2.88 8.25 -4.35
C TYR A 61 -1.46 7.85 -4.70
N ALA A 62 -1.23 6.58 -5.06
CA ALA A 62 0.12 6.01 -5.23
C ALA A 62 0.32 5.43 -6.64
N THR A 63 -0.70 5.55 -7.50
CA THR A 63 -0.85 4.91 -8.81
C THR A 63 -1.07 3.41 -8.71
N ILE A 64 -0.20 2.70 -7.98
CA ILE A 64 -0.30 1.26 -7.70
C ILE A 64 -0.20 0.99 -6.20
N THR A 65 -0.66 -0.19 -5.75
CA THR A 65 -0.56 -0.57 -4.34
C THR A 65 0.72 -1.29 -3.96
N CYS A 66 1.39 -1.98 -4.90
CA CYS A 66 2.36 -3.08 -4.73
C CYS A 66 3.31 -3.07 -3.51
N ALA A 67 4.56 -3.52 -3.62
CA ALA A 67 5.33 -3.91 -2.45
C ALA A 67 5.68 -2.72 -1.56
N LEU A 68 6.16 -1.61 -2.13
CA LEU A 68 6.52 -0.42 -1.36
C LEU A 68 5.31 0.16 -0.62
N LYS A 69 4.17 0.25 -1.31
CA LYS A 69 2.95 0.85 -0.76
C LYS A 69 2.22 -0.07 0.23
N ASN A 70 2.41 -1.40 0.17
CA ASN A 70 1.92 -2.33 1.19
C ASN A 70 2.64 -2.15 2.53
N MET A 71 3.95 -1.85 2.52
CA MET A 71 4.71 -1.57 3.74
C MET A 71 4.19 -0.36 4.50
N PHE A 72 3.50 0.58 3.86
CA PHE A 72 2.82 1.67 4.55
C PHE A 72 1.79 1.19 5.59
N GLY A 73 1.31 -0.05 5.48
CA GLY A 73 0.42 -0.68 6.44
C GLY A 73 1.09 -1.06 7.77
N THR A 74 2.43 -1.09 7.83
CA THR A 74 3.17 -1.35 9.07
C THR A 74 3.22 -0.13 9.99
N ILE A 75 2.91 1.06 9.46
CA ILE A 75 2.82 2.29 10.23
C ILE A 75 1.55 2.24 11.10
N PRO A 76 1.67 2.32 12.43
CA PRO A 76 0.53 2.30 13.34
C PRO A 76 -0.44 3.47 13.11
N ASP A 77 -1.73 3.22 13.33
CA ASP A 77 -2.71 4.29 13.42
C ASP A 77 -2.55 5.05 14.76
N PRO A 78 -2.79 6.38 14.80
CA PRO A 78 -3.29 7.23 13.72
C PRO A 78 -2.18 7.90 12.89
N LEU A 79 -0.89 7.63 13.17
CA LEU A 79 0.25 8.31 12.53
C LEU A 79 0.20 8.20 11.00
N ARG A 80 -0.17 7.02 10.50
CA ARG A 80 -0.37 6.70 9.08
C ARG A 80 -1.20 7.74 8.33
N ILE A 81 -2.23 8.30 8.96
CA ILE A 81 -3.14 9.28 8.33
C ILE A 81 -2.40 10.58 7.98
N SER A 82 -1.49 11.01 8.86
CA SER A 82 -0.72 12.25 8.67
C SER A 82 0.26 12.17 7.51
N TYR A 83 0.77 10.96 7.21
CA TYR A 83 1.78 10.74 6.18
C TYR A 83 1.20 10.52 4.78
N HIS A 84 -0.11 10.31 4.63
CA HIS A 84 -0.74 10.13 3.31
C HIS A 84 -0.50 11.29 2.35
N LYS A 85 -0.29 12.51 2.85
CA LYS A 85 0.02 13.70 2.03
C LYS A 85 1.33 13.58 1.26
N ASN A 86 2.33 12.97 1.90
CA ASN A 86 3.67 12.74 1.36
C ASN A 86 3.92 11.26 1.18
N ILE A 87 2.89 10.54 0.68
CA ILE A 87 2.92 9.09 0.62
C ILE A 87 4.15 8.59 -0.11
N HIS A 88 4.47 9.14 -1.29
CA HIS A 88 5.59 8.68 -2.10
C HIS A 88 6.95 8.79 -1.39
N GLN A 89 7.22 9.91 -0.72
CA GLN A 89 8.45 10.08 0.05
C GLN A 89 8.46 9.20 1.30
N THR A 90 7.29 9.04 1.95
CA THR A 90 7.15 8.14 3.11
C THR A 90 7.48 6.70 2.75
N LEU A 91 7.08 6.24 1.55
CA LEU A 91 7.42 4.89 1.08
C LEU A 91 8.92 4.71 0.87
N ALA A 92 9.57 5.69 0.25
CA ALA A 92 11.02 5.68 0.05
C ALA A 92 11.77 5.68 1.40
N ASP A 93 11.38 6.56 2.31
CA ASP A 93 11.95 6.66 3.65
C ASP A 93 11.79 5.33 4.42
N LEU A 94 10.62 4.70 4.33
CA LEU A 94 10.35 3.41 4.98
C LEU A 94 11.18 2.27 4.37
N HIS A 95 11.31 2.23 3.05
CA HIS A 95 12.14 1.25 2.36
C HIS A 95 13.62 1.37 2.74
N SER A 96 14.12 2.59 3.00
CA SER A 96 15.51 2.80 3.40
C SER A 96 15.93 2.14 4.72
N VAL A 97 14.95 1.69 5.53
CA VAL A 97 15.20 1.01 6.81
C VAL A 97 14.77 -0.45 6.77
N LEU A 98 13.79 -0.80 5.94
CA LEU A 98 13.18 -2.14 5.92
C LEU A 98 13.54 -2.96 4.68
N GLY A 99 14.11 -2.34 3.65
CA GLY A 99 14.39 -2.96 2.36
C GLY A 99 15.24 -4.22 2.48
N ASP A 100 16.34 -4.14 3.21
CA ASP A 100 17.38 -5.19 3.29
C ASP A 100 16.91 -6.52 3.90
N ARG A 101 15.76 -6.53 4.59
CA ARG A 101 15.18 -7.74 5.21
C ARG A 101 13.79 -8.09 4.67
N THR A 102 13.35 -7.44 3.62
CA THR A 102 12.00 -7.64 3.07
C THR A 102 12.09 -8.39 1.75
N ILE A 103 11.55 -9.60 1.67
CA ILE A 103 11.28 -10.28 0.40
C ILE A 103 9.81 -10.15 0.03
N VAL A 104 9.47 -10.32 -1.25
CA VAL A 104 8.11 -10.07 -1.73
C VAL A 104 7.52 -11.29 -2.41
N LEU A 105 6.27 -11.59 -2.05
CA LEU A 105 5.37 -12.47 -2.80
C LEU A 105 4.11 -11.68 -3.18
N CYS A 106 4.13 -11.07 -4.36
CA CYS A 106 3.01 -10.28 -4.86
C CYS A 106 1.94 -11.20 -5.45
N ASP A 107 0.73 -11.12 -4.89
CA ASP A 107 -0.45 -11.80 -5.40
C ASP A 107 -1.03 -11.03 -6.59
N GLY A 108 -0.80 -11.56 -7.78
CA GLY A 108 -1.41 -11.14 -9.04
C GLY A 108 -2.33 -12.21 -9.62
N LEU A 109 -2.85 -13.17 -8.84
CA LEU A 109 -3.76 -14.18 -9.40
C LEU A 109 -5.03 -13.50 -9.90
N VAL A 110 -5.60 -12.67 -9.03
CA VAL A 110 -6.71 -11.77 -9.31
C VAL A 110 -6.26 -10.36 -8.94
N ALA A 111 -6.02 -9.53 -9.94
CA ALA A 111 -5.62 -8.14 -9.79
C ALA A 111 -6.85 -7.20 -9.73
N MET A 112 -6.61 -5.91 -9.51
CA MET A 112 -7.65 -4.89 -9.56
C MET A 112 -7.19 -3.62 -10.28
N GLU A 113 -7.99 -3.15 -11.23
CA GLU A 113 -7.76 -1.92 -11.98
C GLU A 113 -8.84 -0.85 -11.72
N GLY A 114 -8.69 0.35 -12.26
CA GLY A 114 -9.66 1.43 -12.11
C GLY A 114 -9.70 2.01 -10.70
N GLY A 115 -10.90 2.17 -10.12
CA GLY A 115 -11.20 2.92 -8.90
C GLY A 115 -10.59 2.48 -7.55
N GLY A 116 -9.41 1.85 -7.54
CA GLY A 116 -8.71 1.41 -6.34
C GLY A 116 -8.40 2.51 -5.32
N PRO A 117 -8.16 2.18 -4.04
CA PRO A 117 -7.89 0.85 -3.50
C PRO A 117 -9.13 -0.01 -3.16
N LEU A 118 -10.35 0.56 -3.24
CA LEU A 118 -11.58 -0.11 -2.81
C LEU A 118 -12.57 -0.38 -3.95
N TRP A 119 -12.66 0.52 -4.93
CA TRP A 119 -13.75 0.56 -5.92
C TRP A 119 -13.26 0.23 -7.33
N GLY A 120 -12.25 -0.63 -7.43
CA GLY A 120 -11.73 -1.07 -8.72
C GLY A 120 -12.52 -2.23 -9.31
N THR A 121 -12.18 -2.57 -10.55
CA THR A 121 -12.69 -3.72 -11.29
C THR A 121 -11.71 -4.88 -11.19
N ARG A 122 -12.24 -6.10 -11.15
CA ARG A 122 -11.46 -7.34 -11.16
C ARG A 122 -10.72 -7.46 -12.50
N LYS A 123 -9.44 -7.82 -12.45
CA LYS A 123 -8.63 -8.18 -13.64
C LYS A 123 -7.89 -9.49 -13.37
N ASP A 124 -8.21 -10.55 -14.11
CA ASP A 124 -7.58 -11.86 -13.93
C ASP A 124 -6.23 -11.89 -14.64
N MET A 125 -5.14 -11.98 -13.88
CA MET A 125 -3.77 -11.97 -14.41
C MET A 125 -3.08 -13.33 -14.24
N GLY A 126 -3.54 -14.17 -13.29
CA GLY A 126 -3.08 -15.55 -13.16
C GLY A 126 -1.60 -15.72 -12.81
N LEU A 127 -0.97 -14.71 -12.20
CA LEU A 127 0.48 -14.70 -11.95
C LEU A 127 0.84 -14.39 -10.49
N LEU A 128 2.05 -14.78 -10.09
CA LEU A 128 2.67 -14.43 -8.82
C LEU A 128 4.04 -13.81 -9.12
N LEU A 129 4.38 -12.72 -8.44
CA LEU A 129 5.72 -12.15 -8.52
C LEU A 129 6.47 -12.48 -7.23
N PHE A 130 7.68 -13.01 -7.37
CA PHE A 130 8.62 -13.20 -6.29
C PHE A 130 9.79 -12.24 -6.50
N ALA A 131 10.13 -11.46 -5.49
CA ALA A 131 11.23 -10.50 -5.59
C ALA A 131 12.09 -10.48 -4.33
N SER A 132 13.36 -10.14 -4.53
CA SER A 132 14.36 -9.95 -3.47
C SER A 132 14.00 -8.82 -2.51
N ASP A 133 13.32 -7.80 -3.02
CA ASP A 133 12.93 -6.63 -2.26
C ASP A 133 11.70 -5.92 -2.88
N SER A 134 11.22 -4.90 -2.16
CA SER A 134 10.03 -4.14 -2.55
C SER A 134 10.25 -3.22 -3.75
N LEU A 135 11.45 -2.67 -3.93
CA LEU A 135 11.77 -1.83 -5.08
C LEU A 135 11.86 -2.66 -6.36
N ALA A 136 12.53 -3.81 -6.31
CA ALA A 136 12.62 -4.77 -7.40
C ALA A 136 11.24 -5.26 -7.85
N CYS A 137 10.36 -5.59 -6.89
CA CYS A 137 8.98 -5.96 -7.20
C CYS A 137 8.25 -4.83 -7.96
N ASP A 138 8.36 -3.59 -7.50
CA ASP A 138 7.59 -2.48 -8.07
C ASP A 138 8.14 -2.03 -9.43
N ARG A 139 9.47 -2.16 -9.67
CA ARG A 139 10.12 -1.98 -10.98
C ARG A 139 9.55 -2.92 -12.05
N ILE A 140 9.22 -4.16 -11.70
CA ILE A 140 8.60 -5.11 -12.63
C ILE A 140 7.08 -4.95 -12.66
N ALA A 141 6.44 -4.75 -11.50
CA ALA A 141 4.99 -4.66 -11.41
C ALA A 141 4.42 -3.49 -12.25
N HIS A 142 5.09 -2.34 -12.30
CA HIS A 142 4.60 -1.23 -13.12
C HIS A 142 4.62 -1.57 -14.62
N GLN A 143 5.59 -2.37 -15.07
CA GLN A 143 5.70 -2.81 -16.47
C GLN A 143 4.61 -3.81 -16.81
N ILE A 144 4.39 -4.80 -15.93
CA ILE A 144 3.29 -5.78 -16.06
C ILE A 144 1.93 -5.05 -16.10
N MET A 145 1.76 -3.98 -15.33
CA MET A 145 0.52 -3.21 -15.31
C MET A 145 0.41 -2.15 -16.44
N GLY A 146 1.43 -2.03 -17.29
CA GLY A 146 1.42 -1.09 -18.41
C GLY A 146 1.51 0.39 -18.00
N PHE A 147 2.05 0.69 -16.81
CA PHE A 147 2.25 2.07 -16.35
C PHE A 147 3.68 2.56 -16.67
N PRO A 148 3.84 3.82 -17.12
CA PRO A 148 5.16 4.41 -17.25
C PRO A 148 5.78 4.60 -15.86
N ARG A 149 7.08 4.34 -15.75
CA ARG A 149 7.82 4.48 -14.47
C ARG A 149 7.65 5.86 -13.83
N SER A 150 7.58 6.91 -14.64
CA SER A 150 7.35 8.29 -14.17
C SER A 150 6.01 8.50 -13.47
N ALA A 151 4.98 7.66 -13.75
CA ALA A 151 3.72 7.70 -13.03
C ALA A 151 3.83 7.08 -11.62
N ILE A 152 4.85 6.27 -11.37
CA ILE A 152 5.09 5.60 -10.09
C ILE A 152 6.18 6.35 -9.32
N ARG A 153 5.85 7.56 -8.88
CA ARG A 153 6.83 8.50 -8.28
C ARG A 153 7.66 7.91 -7.14
N HIS A 154 7.11 6.96 -6.38
CA HIS A 154 7.83 6.37 -5.25
C HIS A 154 8.96 5.43 -5.68
N ILE A 155 8.94 4.86 -6.89
CA ILE A 155 10.09 4.11 -7.43
C ILE A 155 11.28 5.07 -7.57
N GLY A 156 11.14 6.15 -8.35
CA GLY A 156 12.21 7.11 -8.57
C GLY A 156 12.73 7.77 -7.29
N LEU A 157 11.84 8.10 -6.34
CA LEU A 157 12.27 8.64 -5.04
C LEU A 157 13.05 7.62 -4.20
N THR A 158 12.68 6.34 -4.27
CA THR A 158 13.40 5.27 -3.54
C THR A 158 14.77 5.06 -4.15
N GLU A 159 14.87 5.07 -5.48
CA GLU A 159 16.14 4.95 -6.21
C GLU A 159 17.10 6.08 -5.89
N GLU A 160 16.60 7.32 -5.91
CA GLU A 160 17.37 8.50 -5.56
C GLU A 160 17.83 8.47 -4.08
N LEU A 161 17.01 7.93 -3.19
CA LEU A 161 17.31 7.83 -1.76
C LEU A 161 18.35 6.74 -1.45
N MET A 162 18.26 5.61 -2.16
CA MET A 162 19.14 4.46 -1.93
C MET A 162 20.46 4.58 -2.70
N GLY A 163 20.52 5.37 -3.77
CA GLY A 163 21.72 5.55 -4.57
C GLY A 163 22.21 4.21 -5.12
N GLU A 164 23.48 3.88 -4.91
CA GLU A 164 24.06 2.59 -5.31
C GLU A 164 23.33 1.38 -4.69
N GLN A 165 22.76 1.55 -3.48
CA GLN A 165 22.02 0.48 -2.82
C GLN A 165 20.63 0.23 -3.43
N ALA A 166 20.18 1.06 -4.36
CA ALA A 166 18.97 0.77 -5.14
C ALA A 166 19.17 -0.45 -6.05
N GLY A 167 20.42 -0.84 -6.30
CA GLY A 167 20.79 -1.92 -7.21
C GLY A 167 20.42 -1.62 -8.66
N ASP A 168 20.83 -2.53 -9.54
CA ASP A 168 20.53 -2.50 -10.96
C ASP A 168 19.07 -2.87 -11.25
N GLU A 169 18.70 -2.81 -12.53
CA GLU A 169 17.39 -3.32 -12.97
C GLU A 169 17.24 -4.81 -12.65
N PRO A 170 16.08 -5.25 -12.11
CA PRO A 170 15.88 -6.64 -11.76
C PRO A 170 15.98 -7.56 -12.98
N THR A 171 16.70 -8.66 -12.82
CA THR A 171 16.67 -9.76 -13.81
C THR A 171 15.44 -10.63 -13.55
N VAL A 172 14.59 -10.78 -14.56
CA VAL A 172 13.37 -11.59 -14.47
C VAL A 172 13.66 -13.02 -14.91
N THR A 173 13.23 -13.99 -14.10
CA THR A 173 13.23 -15.42 -14.45
C THR A 173 11.79 -15.94 -14.47
N GLY A 174 11.50 -16.91 -15.34
CA GLY A 174 10.14 -17.39 -15.56
C GLY A 174 9.46 -16.71 -16.76
N LEU A 175 8.22 -16.26 -16.58
CA LEU A 175 7.44 -15.61 -17.65
C LEU A 175 8.09 -14.27 -18.04
N ALA A 176 8.23 -14.02 -19.33
CA ALA A 176 8.73 -12.73 -19.79
C ALA A 176 7.69 -11.64 -19.48
N VAL A 177 8.15 -10.48 -19.01
CA VAL A 177 7.27 -9.35 -18.67
C VAL A 177 6.39 -8.95 -19.85
N ALA A 178 6.94 -8.99 -21.07
CA ALA A 178 6.22 -8.65 -22.29
C ALA A 178 5.03 -9.60 -22.57
N ASP A 179 5.13 -10.88 -22.17
CA ASP A 179 4.10 -11.89 -22.43
C ASP A 179 2.91 -11.78 -21.46
N VAL A 180 3.14 -11.17 -20.29
CA VAL A 180 2.13 -11.01 -19.22
C VAL A 180 1.74 -9.55 -19.00
N ALA A 181 2.33 -8.62 -19.77
CA ALA A 181 2.03 -7.21 -19.65
C ALA A 181 0.63 -6.90 -20.17
N GLU A 182 -0.14 -6.23 -19.32
CA GLU A 182 -1.51 -5.86 -19.58
C GLU A 182 -1.69 -4.38 -19.28
N HIS A 183 -2.55 -3.70 -20.03
CA HIS A 183 -2.89 -2.31 -19.73
C HIS A 183 -3.93 -2.28 -18.60
N PHE A 184 -3.56 -1.65 -17.47
CA PHE A 184 -4.47 -1.42 -16.37
C PHE A 184 -5.13 -0.05 -16.48
N GLU A 185 -6.45 0.01 -16.28
CA GLU A 185 -7.16 1.28 -16.16
C GLU A 185 -6.64 2.06 -14.94
N PRO A 186 -6.14 3.30 -15.08
CA PRO A 186 -5.63 4.07 -13.96
C PRO A 186 -6.74 4.46 -12.98
N ALA A 187 -6.35 4.62 -11.72
CA ALA A 187 -7.27 5.06 -10.69
C ALA A 187 -7.57 6.56 -10.80
N HIS A 188 -8.77 6.91 -11.27
CA HIS A 188 -9.17 8.30 -11.41
C HIS A 188 -9.63 8.93 -10.08
N LYS A 189 -9.12 10.14 -9.80
CA LYS A 189 -9.60 11.00 -8.71
C LYS A 189 -10.80 11.82 -9.18
N ASN A 190 -11.99 11.51 -8.66
CA ASN A 190 -13.17 12.33 -8.88
C ASN A 190 -13.08 13.67 -8.10
N TRP A 191 -14.01 14.58 -8.37
CA TRP A 191 -14.02 15.91 -7.75
C TRP A 191 -14.04 15.87 -6.22
N TRP A 192 -14.78 14.92 -5.62
CA TRP A 192 -14.87 14.75 -4.18
C TRP A 192 -13.53 14.33 -3.58
N ILE A 193 -12.84 13.38 -4.21
CA ILE A 193 -11.52 12.93 -3.75
C ILE A 193 -10.48 14.05 -3.81
N ARG A 194 -10.54 14.90 -4.85
CA ARG A 194 -9.69 16.10 -4.95
C ARG A 194 -10.00 17.10 -3.83
N LEU A 195 -11.27 17.30 -3.53
CA LEU A 195 -11.71 18.16 -2.43
C LEU A 195 -11.26 17.61 -1.07
N GLU A 196 -11.44 16.31 -0.81
CA GLU A 196 -10.96 15.67 0.41
C GLU A 196 -9.45 15.82 0.55
N GLU A 197 -8.69 15.60 -0.53
CA GLU A 197 -7.24 15.78 -0.52
C GLU A 197 -6.84 17.22 -0.16
N GLU A 198 -7.52 18.21 -0.74
CA GLU A 198 -7.27 19.62 -0.46
C GLU A 198 -7.63 20.00 0.99
N LEU A 199 -8.81 19.59 1.47
CA LEU A 199 -9.25 19.80 2.84
C LEU A 199 -8.27 19.18 3.83
N MET A 200 -7.80 17.96 3.55
CA MET A 200 -6.87 17.25 4.41
C MET A 200 -5.51 17.94 4.47
N ARG A 201 -5.10 18.76 3.49
CA ARG A 201 -3.84 19.55 3.56
C ARG A 201 -3.80 20.45 4.79
N HIS A 202 -4.93 20.95 5.27
CA HIS A 202 -5.01 21.80 6.45
C HIS A 202 -5.03 21.00 7.76
N ARG A 203 -4.02 21.20 8.61
CA ARG A 203 -3.88 20.53 9.91
C ARG A 203 -5.10 20.74 10.83
N SER A 204 -5.73 21.91 10.78
CA SER A 204 -6.94 22.22 11.56
C SER A 204 -8.13 21.36 11.14
N VAL A 205 -8.29 21.11 9.83
CA VAL A 205 -9.37 20.26 9.31
C VAL A 205 -9.15 18.81 9.72
N VAL A 206 -7.91 18.30 9.59
CA VAL A 206 -7.57 16.94 10.04
C VAL A 206 -7.93 16.73 11.52
N LYS A 207 -7.56 17.69 12.39
CA LYS A 207 -7.89 17.60 13.82
C LYS A 207 -9.39 17.53 14.09
N VAL A 208 -10.20 18.30 13.37
CA VAL A 208 -11.65 18.29 13.52
C VAL A 208 -12.23 16.99 12.98
N VAL A 209 -11.85 16.57 11.77
CA VAL A 209 -12.40 15.36 11.13
C VAL A 209 -12.06 14.11 11.93
N PHE A 210 -10.85 13.99 12.49
CA PHE A 210 -10.43 12.84 13.28
C PHE A 210 -10.74 12.96 14.78
N ASN A 211 -11.46 14.00 15.20
CA ASN A 211 -11.96 14.08 16.57
C ASN A 211 -12.96 12.93 16.83
N PRO A 212 -12.86 12.18 17.95
CA PRO A 212 -13.74 11.04 18.25
C PRO A 212 -15.23 11.39 18.20
N THR A 213 -15.60 12.59 18.67
CA THR A 213 -16.98 13.07 18.68
C THR A 213 -17.48 13.34 17.27
N VAL A 214 -16.65 13.97 16.41
CA VAL A 214 -16.99 14.24 15.00
C VAL A 214 -17.07 12.95 14.21
N GLN A 215 -16.13 12.03 14.42
CA GLN A 215 -16.16 10.70 13.83
C GLN A 215 -17.48 9.98 14.14
N LYS A 216 -17.87 9.95 15.42
CA LYS A 216 -19.08 9.26 15.86
C LYS A 216 -20.39 9.93 15.45
N ARG A 217 -20.46 11.26 15.49
CA ARG A 217 -21.70 12.02 15.23
C ARG A 217 -21.91 12.41 13.78
N VAL A 218 -20.85 12.52 12.98
CA VAL A 218 -20.94 13.03 11.59
C VAL A 218 -20.39 12.01 10.61
N ILE A 219 -19.16 11.53 10.80
CA ILE A 219 -18.49 10.71 9.78
C ILE A 219 -19.09 9.31 9.67
N TYR A 220 -19.32 8.61 10.79
CA TYR A 220 -19.88 7.25 10.75
C TYR A 220 -21.32 7.21 10.22
N PRO A 221 -22.26 8.09 10.64
CA PRO A 221 -23.60 8.12 10.06
C PRO A 221 -23.61 8.40 8.56
N LEU A 222 -22.69 9.23 8.07
CA LEU A 222 -22.60 9.60 6.65
C LEU A 222 -21.67 8.69 5.83
N ARG A 223 -21.16 7.60 6.39
CA ARG A 223 -20.18 6.73 5.72
C ARG A 223 -20.69 6.22 4.36
N GLY A 224 -21.98 5.89 4.24
CA GLY A 224 -22.58 5.48 2.98
C GLY A 224 -22.62 6.60 1.93
N VAL A 225 -22.88 7.84 2.35
CA VAL A 225 -22.87 9.02 1.47
C VAL A 225 -21.44 9.31 1.00
N PHE A 226 -20.47 9.35 1.91
CA PHE A 226 -19.06 9.52 1.55
C PHE A 226 -18.53 8.39 0.66
N SER A 227 -19.00 7.16 0.87
CA SER A 227 -18.69 6.02 0.01
C SER A 227 -19.16 6.26 -1.43
N ARG A 228 -20.40 6.70 -1.63
CA ARG A 228 -20.95 7.04 -2.95
C ARG A 228 -20.22 8.22 -3.58
N LEU A 229 -19.93 9.26 -2.80
CA LEU A 229 -19.17 10.43 -3.26
C LEU A 229 -17.75 10.08 -3.70
N ARG A 230 -17.11 9.07 -3.09
CA ARG A 230 -15.81 8.51 -3.50
C ARG A 230 -15.90 7.53 -4.70
N GLY A 231 -17.12 7.31 -5.21
CA GLY A 231 -17.41 6.49 -6.40
C GLY A 231 -17.75 5.02 -6.15
N GLY A 232 -18.17 4.63 -4.93
CA GLY A 232 -18.25 3.20 -4.56
C GLY A 232 -19.61 2.53 -4.54
N SER A 233 -19.67 1.31 -5.12
CA SER A 233 -20.27 0.09 -4.53
C SER A 233 -19.18 -1.01 -4.40
N TYR A 234 -19.22 -1.84 -3.35
CA TYR A 234 -18.21 -2.87 -3.04
C TYR A 234 -18.51 -4.10 -3.89
N THR A 235 -17.75 -4.41 -4.94
CA THR A 235 -18.12 -5.57 -5.79
C THR A 235 -16.98 -6.48 -6.26
N TRP A 236 -15.70 -6.11 -6.24
CA TRP A 236 -14.71 -6.95 -6.96
C TRP A 236 -14.28 -8.27 -6.27
N TYR A 237 -14.53 -8.45 -4.96
CA TYR A 237 -14.30 -9.73 -4.27
C TYR A 237 -15.53 -10.66 -4.22
N VAL A 238 -16.73 -10.15 -4.49
CA VAL A 238 -18.00 -10.84 -4.16
C VAL A 238 -18.90 -11.08 -5.37
N ASP A 239 -18.38 -10.98 -6.59
CA ASP A 239 -19.05 -11.62 -7.72
C ASP A 239 -18.72 -13.12 -7.69
N ARG A 240 -19.39 -13.83 -6.78
CA ARG A 240 -19.78 -15.22 -7.07
C ARG A 240 -20.72 -15.14 -8.27
N LYS A 241 -20.18 -15.22 -9.47
CA LYS A 241 -21.03 -15.55 -10.62
C LYS A 241 -21.61 -16.96 -10.39
N PRO A 242 -22.91 -17.16 -10.69
CA PRO A 242 -23.60 -18.43 -10.48
C PRO A 242 -22.96 -19.58 -11.25
#